data_AF-A0A937DEK1-F1
#
_entry.id   AF-A0A937DEK1-F1
#
_cell.length_a   1.000
_cell.length_b   1.000
_cell.length_c   1.000
_cell.angle_alpha   90.00
_cell.angle_beta   90.00
_cell.angle_gamma   90.00
#
_symmetry.space_group_name_H-M   'P 1'
#
loop_
_entity.id
_entity.type
_entity.pdbx_description
1 polymer ?
#
loop_
_entity_poly.entity_id
_entity_poly.type
_entity_poly.pdbx_seq_one_letter_code
_entity_poly.pdbx_strand_id
1 'polypeptide(L)'
;MEDANDAQALPEGGGGMPLEAAADLQDHLMTASNDLDRLQTLLADACDTLMQRFHGASEHIRTLRSHPHGMEESEAVFDDVMQNLGGAVTALQFQDMASQLINHTHKRLRSCVDRLAREAFADDEDGVAAAEEVPLRPNPVTQAEMDVGSIELF
;
A
#
# COMPACT_ATOMS: atom_id res chain seq x y z
N MET A 1 22.47 2.51 68.99
CA MET A 1 23.61 2.10 68.14
C MET A 1 23.09 0.94 67.34
N GLU A 2 23.02 1.18 66.02
CA GLU A 2 22.61 0.36 64.87
C GLU A 2 21.69 -0.88 65.07
N ASP A 3 20.68 -1.15 64.24
CA ASP A 3 20.55 -0.90 62.81
C ASP A 3 19.10 -0.55 62.45
N ALA A 4 18.95 0.55 61.70
CA ALA A 4 17.72 0.87 61.01
C ALA A 4 17.57 -0.07 59.80
N ASN A 5 16.47 -0.81 59.77
CA ASN A 5 16.01 -1.62 58.66
C ASN A 5 15.58 -0.71 57.50
N ASP A 6 16.54 -0.13 56.78
CA ASP A 6 16.32 0.49 55.46
C ASP A 6 16.42 -0.59 54.39
N ALA A 7 15.38 -1.44 54.34
CA ALA A 7 15.07 -2.20 53.14
C ALA A 7 14.53 -1.21 52.11
N GLN A 8 15.44 -0.55 51.40
CA GLN A 8 15.15 0.32 50.28
C GLN A 8 14.42 -0.50 49.21
N ALA A 9 13.09 -0.39 49.19
CA ALA A 9 12.27 -0.94 48.13
C ALA A 9 12.76 -0.34 46.81
N LEU A 10 13.32 -1.19 45.95
CA LEU A 10 13.57 -0.84 44.56
C LEU A 10 12.25 -0.35 43.97
N PRO A 11 12.23 0.77 43.21
CA PRO A 11 11.06 1.08 42.42
C PRO A 11 10.88 -0.08 41.44
N GLU A 12 9.85 -0.89 41.67
CA GLU A 12 9.34 -1.86 40.70
C GLU A 12 8.97 -1.04 39.46
N GLY A 13 9.90 -0.97 38.50
CA GLY A 13 9.72 -0.29 37.23
C GLY A 13 8.68 -1.01 36.40
N GLY A 14 7.41 -0.76 36.71
CA GLY A 14 6.25 -1.27 35.99
C GLY A 14 5.98 -0.49 34.71
N GLY A 15 7.01 -0.19 33.92
CA GLY A 15 6.91 0.53 32.64
C GLY A 15 6.79 -0.41 31.44
N GLY A 16 6.17 -1.58 31.60
CA GLY A 16 5.99 -2.56 30.53
C GLY A 16 4.64 -2.38 29.84
N MET A 17 4.65 -2.31 28.50
CA MET A 17 3.41 -2.31 27.71
C MET A 17 2.54 -3.52 28.10
N PRO A 18 1.23 -3.34 28.37
CA PRO A 18 0.31 -4.44 28.65
C PRO A 18 0.35 -5.50 27.54
N LEU A 19 0.27 -6.79 27.89
CA LEU A 19 0.39 -7.88 26.93
C LEU A 19 -0.65 -7.80 25.81
N GLU A 20 -1.89 -7.42 26.12
CA GLU A 20 -2.94 -7.19 25.13
C GLU A 20 -2.56 -6.05 24.17
N ALA A 21 -1.91 -5.01 24.69
CA ALA A 21 -1.45 -3.90 23.87
C ALA A 21 -0.28 -4.25 22.95
N ALA A 22 0.63 -5.10 23.44
CA ALA A 22 1.71 -5.66 22.64
C ALA A 22 1.18 -6.59 21.54
N ALA A 23 0.18 -7.43 21.86
CA ALA A 23 -0.43 -8.34 20.91
C ALA A 23 -1.14 -7.59 19.76
N ASP A 24 -1.95 -6.58 20.07
CA ASP A 24 -2.60 -5.78 19.04
C ASP A 24 -1.57 -5.00 18.20
N LEU A 25 -0.52 -4.44 18.81
CA LEU A 25 0.53 -3.75 18.08
C LEU A 25 1.24 -4.72 17.12
N GLN A 26 1.51 -5.95 17.59
CA GLN A 26 2.07 -7.01 16.76
C GLN A 26 1.14 -7.35 15.59
N ASP A 27 -0.17 -7.47 15.79
CA ASP A 27 -1.14 -7.74 14.74
C ASP A 27 -1.19 -6.62 13.68
N HIS A 28 -1.12 -5.36 14.13
CA HIS A 28 -1.03 -4.22 13.23
C HIS A 28 0.31 -4.20 12.46
N LEU A 29 1.43 -4.56 13.07
CA LEU A 29 2.70 -4.61 12.34
C LEU A 29 2.73 -5.79 11.35
N MET A 30 2.26 -6.96 11.75
CA MET A 30 2.15 -8.16 10.89
C MET A 30 1.30 -7.88 9.65
N THR A 31 0.11 -7.29 9.84
CA THR A 31 -0.75 -6.98 8.70
C THR A 31 -0.13 -5.87 7.84
N ALA A 32 0.74 -4.98 8.38
CA ALA A 32 1.41 -3.95 7.58
C ALA A 32 2.56 -4.54 6.75
N SER A 33 3.27 -5.53 7.30
CA SER A 33 4.25 -6.33 6.55
C SER A 33 3.58 -7.05 5.38
N ASN A 34 2.44 -7.71 5.62
CA ASN A 34 1.69 -8.41 4.58
C ASN A 34 1.22 -7.47 3.44
N ASP A 35 0.77 -6.26 3.78
CA ASP A 35 0.38 -5.25 2.80
C ASP A 35 1.58 -4.83 1.92
N LEU A 36 2.77 -4.68 2.51
CA LEU A 36 4.01 -4.35 1.79
C LEU A 36 4.47 -5.51 0.88
N ASP A 37 4.38 -6.76 1.33
CA ASP A 37 4.70 -7.93 0.51
C ASP A 37 3.75 -8.05 -0.69
N ARG A 38 2.46 -7.77 -0.46
CA ARG A 38 1.45 -7.72 -1.52
C ARG A 38 1.75 -6.60 -2.51
N LEU A 39 2.10 -5.40 -2.01
CA LEU A 39 2.49 -4.27 -2.84
C LEU A 39 3.70 -4.61 -3.71
N GLN A 40 4.73 -5.24 -3.15
CA GLN A 40 5.94 -5.63 -3.88
C GLN A 40 5.60 -6.63 -5.00
N THR A 41 4.75 -7.62 -4.73
CA THR A 41 4.32 -8.60 -5.73
C THR A 41 3.56 -7.94 -6.87
N LEU A 42 2.58 -7.08 -6.54
CA LEU A 42 1.79 -6.34 -7.53
C LEU A 42 2.66 -5.43 -8.41
N LEU A 43 3.66 -4.78 -7.81
CA LEU A 43 4.60 -3.93 -8.55
C LEU A 43 5.46 -4.74 -9.53
N ALA A 44 5.95 -5.91 -9.10
CA ALA A 44 6.73 -6.79 -9.97
C ALA A 44 5.91 -7.27 -11.17
N ASP A 45 4.72 -7.81 -10.92
CA ASP A 45 3.82 -8.33 -11.97
C ASP A 45 3.44 -7.25 -12.99
N ALA A 46 3.18 -6.04 -12.51
CA ALA A 46 2.75 -4.96 -13.37
C ALA A 46 3.91 -4.38 -14.19
N CYS A 47 5.12 -4.30 -13.63
CA CYS A 47 6.34 -3.97 -14.38
C CYS A 47 6.63 -5.01 -15.47
N ASP A 48 6.54 -6.30 -15.15
CA ASP A 48 6.74 -7.38 -16.13
C ASP A 48 5.71 -7.30 -17.25
N THR A 49 4.44 -7.06 -16.90
CA THR A 49 3.37 -6.87 -17.88
C THR A 49 3.66 -5.66 -18.78
N LEU A 50 4.05 -4.52 -18.21
CA LEU A 50 4.38 -3.33 -19.01
C LEU A 50 5.52 -3.57 -19.98
N MET A 51 6.61 -4.18 -19.52
CA MET A 51 7.75 -4.50 -20.37
C MET A 51 7.33 -5.41 -21.52
N GLN A 52 6.58 -6.49 -21.24
CA GLN A 52 6.08 -7.41 -22.26
C GLN A 52 5.21 -6.69 -23.30
N ARG A 53 4.28 -5.83 -22.86
CA ARG A 53 3.37 -5.09 -23.74
C ARG A 53 4.11 -4.09 -24.62
N PHE A 54 5.03 -3.31 -24.05
CA PHE A 54 5.83 -2.36 -24.83
C PHE A 54 6.79 -3.05 -25.80
N HIS A 55 7.39 -4.18 -25.40
CA HIS A 55 8.20 -4.99 -26.31
C HIS A 55 7.36 -5.56 -27.47
N GLY A 56 6.18 -6.13 -27.18
CA GLY A 56 5.26 -6.62 -28.20
C GLY A 56 4.89 -5.53 -29.19
N ALA A 57 4.39 -4.38 -28.70
CA ALA A 57 4.05 -3.24 -29.55
C ALA A 57 5.25 -2.76 -30.41
N SER A 58 6.45 -2.71 -29.82
CA SER A 58 7.66 -2.28 -30.54
C SER A 58 8.05 -3.24 -31.68
N GLU A 59 7.91 -4.55 -31.46
CA GLU A 59 8.19 -5.56 -32.50
C GLU A 59 7.15 -5.51 -33.63
N HIS A 60 5.86 -5.34 -33.30
CA HIS A 60 4.81 -5.13 -34.32
C HIS A 60 5.08 -3.89 -35.19
N ILE A 61 5.47 -2.76 -34.57
CA ILE A 61 5.86 -1.54 -35.30
C ILE A 61 7.10 -1.77 -36.16
N ARG A 62 8.09 -2.52 -35.67
CA ARG A 62 9.30 -2.87 -36.44
C ARG A 62 8.94 -3.72 -37.65
N THR A 63 8.03 -4.69 -37.50
CA THR A 63 7.52 -5.52 -38.60
C THR A 63 6.88 -4.65 -39.67
N LEU A 64 5.96 -3.75 -39.29
CA LEU A 64 5.33 -2.78 -40.20
C LEU A 64 6.34 -1.93 -40.98
N ARG A 65 7.45 -1.55 -40.35
CA ARG A 65 8.47 -0.72 -40.99
C ARG A 65 9.43 -1.49 -41.91
N SER A 66 9.56 -2.81 -41.72
CA SER A 66 10.62 -3.59 -42.37
C SER A 66 10.39 -3.84 -43.87
N HIS A 67 9.14 -3.98 -44.30
CA HIS A 67 8.77 -4.27 -45.68
C HIS A 67 7.42 -3.62 -46.02
N PRO A 68 7.09 -3.39 -47.31
CA PRO A 68 5.76 -2.97 -47.72
C PRO A 68 4.75 -4.09 -47.42
N HIS A 69 3.68 -3.76 -46.72
CA HIS A 69 2.61 -4.69 -46.34
C HIS A 69 1.35 -4.44 -47.16
N GLY A 70 0.53 -5.48 -47.29
CA GLY A 70 -0.85 -5.31 -47.76
C GLY A 70 -1.68 -4.49 -46.76
N MET A 71 -2.82 -3.98 -47.21
CA MET A 71 -3.71 -3.19 -46.34
C MET A 71 -4.26 -4.03 -45.18
N GLU A 72 -4.71 -5.25 -45.46
CA GLU A 72 -5.24 -6.19 -44.45
C GLU A 72 -4.18 -6.63 -43.42
N GLU A 73 -2.95 -6.89 -43.87
CA GLU A 73 -1.83 -7.25 -43.00
C GLU A 73 -1.43 -6.07 -42.09
N SER A 74 -1.44 -4.86 -42.64
CA SER A 74 -1.14 -3.65 -41.87
C SER A 74 -2.19 -3.40 -40.79
N GLU A 75 -3.47 -3.60 -41.11
CA GLU A 75 -4.59 -3.43 -40.18
C GLU A 75 -4.51 -4.43 -39.02
N ALA A 76 -4.26 -5.70 -39.29
CA ALA A 76 -4.08 -6.72 -38.25
C ALA A 76 -2.92 -6.39 -37.30
N VAL A 77 -1.78 -5.92 -37.82
CA VAL A 77 -0.65 -5.52 -36.98
C VAL A 77 -0.95 -4.26 -36.16
N PHE A 78 -1.74 -3.33 -36.71
CA PHE A 78 -2.21 -2.15 -35.98
C PHE A 78 -3.10 -2.54 -34.80
N ASP A 79 -4.03 -3.49 -35.00
CA ASP A 79 -4.89 -4.01 -33.93
C ASP A 79 -4.06 -4.65 -32.81
N ASP A 80 -3.03 -5.43 -33.15
CA ASP A 80 -2.12 -6.02 -32.17
C ASP A 80 -1.34 -4.95 -31.37
N VAL A 81 -0.89 -3.88 -32.03
CA VAL A 81 -0.25 -2.74 -31.36
C VAL A 81 -1.23 -2.08 -30.39
N MET A 82 -2.46 -1.80 -30.83
CA MET A 82 -3.49 -1.17 -30.01
C MET A 82 -3.86 -2.05 -28.81
N GLN A 83 -3.95 -3.36 -29.00
CA GLN A 83 -4.21 -4.30 -27.91
C GLN A 83 -3.06 -4.30 -26.89
N ASN A 84 -1.81 -4.29 -27.34
CA ASN A 84 -0.65 -4.21 -26.45
C ASN A 84 -0.63 -2.89 -25.66
N LEU A 85 -0.90 -1.76 -26.32
CA LEU A 85 -0.98 -0.46 -25.65
C LEU A 85 -2.14 -0.40 -24.65
N GLY A 86 -3.32 -0.92 -25.00
CA GLY A 86 -4.46 -1.03 -24.07
C GLY A 86 -4.09 -1.85 -22.84
N GLY A 87 -3.44 -3.00 -23.03
CA GLY A 87 -2.93 -3.83 -21.93
C GLY A 87 -1.86 -3.12 -21.07
N ALA A 88 -1.00 -2.29 -21.67
CA ALA A 88 -0.04 -1.48 -20.94
C ALA A 88 -0.74 -0.38 -20.11
N VAL A 89 -1.79 0.25 -20.63
CA VAL A 89 -2.59 1.22 -19.88
C VAL A 89 -3.29 0.55 -18.70
N THR A 90 -3.88 -0.63 -18.90
CA THR A 90 -4.45 -1.42 -17.80
C THR A 90 -3.40 -1.80 -16.78
N ALA A 91 -2.20 -2.20 -17.22
CA ALA A 91 -1.11 -2.45 -16.29
C ALA A 91 -0.83 -1.18 -15.49
N LEU A 92 -0.62 0.00 -16.09
CA LEU A 92 -0.38 1.27 -15.38
C LEU A 92 -1.43 1.62 -14.30
N GLN A 93 -2.66 1.09 -14.37
CA GLN A 93 -3.65 1.24 -13.30
C GLN A 93 -3.22 0.59 -11.98
N PHE A 94 -2.17 -0.26 -11.98
CA PHE A 94 -1.49 -0.73 -10.78
C PHE A 94 -1.05 0.41 -9.87
N GLN A 95 -0.74 1.59 -10.44
CA GLN A 95 -0.31 2.75 -9.67
C GLN A 95 -1.35 3.17 -8.65
N ASP A 96 -2.64 3.13 -9.00
CA ASP A 96 -3.71 3.48 -8.07
C ASP A 96 -3.81 2.45 -6.93
N MET A 97 -3.78 1.16 -7.26
CA MET A 97 -3.75 0.08 -6.26
C MET A 97 -2.54 0.19 -5.32
N ALA A 98 -1.37 0.53 -5.85
CA ALA A 98 -0.15 0.75 -5.09
C ALA A 98 -0.28 1.95 -4.14
N SER A 99 -0.81 3.07 -4.62
CA SER A 99 -1.05 4.27 -3.81
C SER A 99 -2.02 4.00 -2.66
N GLN A 100 -3.07 3.20 -2.89
CA GLN A 100 -4.02 2.80 -1.85
C GLN A 100 -3.34 1.96 -0.76
N LEU A 101 -2.57 0.93 -1.13
CA LEU A 101 -1.84 0.07 -0.18
C LEU A 101 -0.81 0.84 0.64
N ILE A 102 -0.08 1.78 0.01
CA ILE A 102 0.87 2.66 0.71
C ILE A 102 0.13 3.55 1.72
N ASN A 103 -0.99 4.15 1.33
CA ASN A 103 -1.79 5.00 2.22
C ASN A 103 -2.29 4.20 3.44
N HIS A 104 -2.80 2.99 3.20
CA HIS A 104 -3.25 2.08 4.25
C HIS A 104 -2.11 1.71 5.21
N THR A 105 -0.95 1.33 4.67
CA THR A 105 0.24 1.01 5.45
C THR A 105 0.67 2.20 6.31
N HIS A 106 0.70 3.42 5.74
CA HIS A 106 1.08 4.63 6.48
C HIS A 106 0.12 4.93 7.63
N LYS A 107 -1.19 4.86 7.41
CA LYS A 107 -2.20 5.05 8.48
C LYS A 107 -1.99 4.07 9.62
N ARG A 108 -1.70 2.81 9.30
CA ARG A 108 -1.52 1.75 10.29
C ARG A 108 -0.22 1.90 11.07
N LEU A 109 0.88 2.26 10.40
CA LEU A 109 2.13 2.60 11.07
C LEU A 109 1.97 3.81 12.01
N ARG A 110 1.23 4.86 11.60
CA ARG A 110 0.95 6.00 12.47
C ARG A 110 0.15 5.58 13.71
N SER A 111 -0.88 4.74 13.55
CA SER A 111 -1.61 4.17 14.69
C SER A 111 -0.73 3.36 15.65
N CYS A 112 0.23 2.58 15.11
CA CYS A 112 1.23 1.87 15.91
C CYS A 112 2.10 2.83 16.73
N VAL A 113 2.56 3.93 16.11
CA VAL A 113 3.36 4.96 16.79
C VAL A 113 2.57 5.67 17.88
N ASP A 114 1.33 6.08 17.61
CA ASP A 114 0.48 6.77 18.59
C ASP A 114 0.19 5.88 19.80
N ARG A 115 -0.01 4.58 19.57
CA ARG A 115 -0.20 3.60 20.64
C ARG A 115 1.07 3.39 21.45
N LEU A 116 2.22 3.22 20.79
CA LEU A 116 3.50 3.09 21.46
C LEU A 116 3.80 4.33 22.32
N ALA A 117 3.50 5.54 21.82
CA ALA A 117 3.66 6.77 22.56
C ALA A 117 2.75 6.81 23.80
N ARG A 118 1.47 6.46 23.67
CA ARG A 118 0.58 6.38 24.85
C ARG A 118 1.11 5.41 25.89
N GLU A 119 1.48 4.20 25.50
CA GLU A 119 1.95 3.19 26.46
C GLU A 119 3.31 3.55 27.08
N ALA A 120 4.20 4.21 26.34
CA ALA A 120 5.51 4.62 26.83
C ALA A 120 5.49 5.88 27.72
N PHE A 121 4.52 6.77 27.51
CA PHE A 121 4.41 8.06 28.22
C PHE A 121 3.17 8.15 29.12
N ALA A 122 2.43 7.05 29.34
CA ALA A 122 1.21 7.03 30.16
C ALA A 122 1.45 7.36 31.65
N ASP A 123 2.68 7.25 32.13
CA ASP A 123 3.07 7.48 33.53
C ASP A 123 3.56 8.91 33.80
N ASP A 124 3.70 9.75 32.75
CA ASP A 124 3.97 11.19 32.90
C ASP A 124 2.62 11.92 33.08
N GLU A 125 2.34 12.33 34.32
CA GLU A 125 1.10 12.94 34.82
C GLU A 125 0.72 14.30 34.18
N ASP A 126 1.28 14.70 33.04
CA ASP A 126 1.15 16.05 32.47
C ASP A 126 0.88 16.12 30.95
N GLY A 127 0.37 15.05 30.33
CA GLY A 127 0.14 15.01 28.88
C GLY A 127 -1.20 14.42 28.48
N VAL A 128 -2.25 15.26 28.33
CA VAL A 128 -3.49 14.86 27.65
C VAL A 128 -3.17 14.58 26.18
N ALA A 129 -2.77 13.34 25.87
CA ALA A 129 -2.59 12.88 24.50
C ALA A 129 -3.98 12.77 23.85
N ALA A 130 -4.34 13.80 23.07
CA ALA A 130 -5.54 13.79 22.25
C ALA A 130 -5.48 12.60 21.29
N ALA A 131 -6.12 11.49 21.67
CA ALA A 131 -6.32 10.34 20.81
C ALA A 131 -7.38 10.74 19.77
N GLU A 132 -6.95 10.97 18.54
CA GLU A 132 -7.88 11.12 17.43
C GLU A 132 -8.58 9.76 17.20
N GLU A 133 -9.90 9.75 17.34
CA GLU A 133 -10.74 8.56 17.28
C GLU A 133 -10.66 7.92 15.89
N VAL A 134 -10.21 6.66 15.83
CA VAL A 134 -10.07 5.91 14.57
C VAL A 134 -11.45 5.73 13.93
N PRO A 135 -11.63 6.10 12.64
CA PRO A 135 -12.90 5.89 11.95
C PRO A 135 -13.25 4.39 11.85
N LEU A 136 -14.20 3.94 12.66
CA LEU A 136 -14.75 2.58 12.67
C LEU A 136 -15.79 2.39 11.56
N ARG A 137 -15.42 2.43 10.28
CA ARG A 137 -16.19 1.75 9.21
C ARG A 137 -15.28 1.32 8.06
N PRO A 138 -15.42 0.07 7.55
CA PRO A 138 -14.91 -0.24 6.22
C PRO A 138 -15.74 0.60 5.26
N ASN A 139 -15.09 1.46 4.46
CA ASN A 139 -15.79 2.10 3.35
C ASN A 139 -15.53 1.24 2.11
N PRO A 140 -16.39 0.25 1.80
CA PRO A 140 -16.32 -0.44 0.53
C PRO A 140 -16.51 0.60 -0.57
N VAL A 141 -15.68 0.55 -1.59
CA VAL A 141 -15.83 1.33 -2.81
C VAL A 141 -17.25 1.11 -3.33
N THR A 142 -18.13 2.08 -3.16
CA THR A 142 -19.44 2.03 -3.81
C THR A 142 -19.20 2.36 -5.28
N GLN A 143 -19.69 1.50 -6.18
CA GLN A 143 -19.58 1.69 -7.63
C GLN A 143 -20.29 2.96 -8.15
N ALA A 144 -20.80 3.83 -7.27
CA ALA A 144 -21.43 5.09 -7.62
C ALA A 144 -20.42 6.19 -8.01
N GLU A 145 -19.13 6.02 -7.72
CA GLU A 145 -18.05 6.93 -8.17
C GLU A 145 -17.35 6.46 -9.45
N MET A 146 -17.73 5.30 -10.01
CA MET A 146 -17.42 4.93 -11.40
C MET A 146 -18.34 5.67 -12.38
N ASP A 147 -18.45 7.00 -12.28
CA ASP A 147 -18.87 7.78 -13.44
C ASP A 147 -17.66 7.90 -14.36
N VAL A 148 -17.51 6.86 -15.19
CA VAL A 148 -16.54 6.77 -16.26
C VAL A 148 -16.75 8.00 -17.13
N GLY A 149 -15.82 8.96 -16.99
CA GLY A 149 -15.71 10.13 -17.85
C GLY A 149 -15.91 9.72 -19.31
N SER A 150 -16.91 10.35 -19.91
CA SER A 150 -17.21 10.32 -21.33
C SER A 150 -15.94 10.34 -22.17
N ILE A 151 -15.72 9.29 -22.96
CA ILE A 151 -14.73 9.30 -24.03
C ILE A 151 -15.31 10.21 -25.13
N GLU A 152 -14.76 11.43 -25.30
CA GLU A 152 -14.97 12.18 -26.53
C GLU A 152 -14.25 11.43 -27.66
N LEU A 153 -15.05 10.77 -28.51
CA LEU A 153 -14.63 10.30 -29.81
C LEU A 153 -14.49 11.53 -30.72
N PHE A 154 -13.26 11.88 -31.07
CA PHE A 154 -12.98 12.66 -32.29
C PHE A 154 -12.79 11.69 -33.46
#